data_AF-A0A2A5JJ88-F1
#
_entry.id   AF-A0A2A5JJ88-F1
#
_cell.length_a   1.000
_cell.length_b   1.000
_cell.length_c   1.000
_cell.angle_alpha   90.00
_cell.angle_beta   90.00
_cell.angle_gamma   90.00
#
_symmetry.space_group_name_H-M   'P 1'
#
loop_
_entity.id
_entity.type
_entity.pdbx_description
1 polymer ?
#
loop_
_entity_poly.entity_id
_entity_poly.type
_entity_poly.pdbx_seq_one_letter_code
_entity_poly.pdbx_strand_id
1 'polypeptide(L)'
;MNPTEIKDAIADEGYTLSMVAAALGVNLATVSGVVCGHSQSRRIAEAISKIIKKPINEVFPDKSAYTNPRVLRGEERKQGIAQLQQLLAAS
;
A
#
# COMPACT_ATOMS: atom_id res chain seq x y z
N MET A 1 7.43 3.43 -4.16
CA MET A 1 8.65 2.61 -4.12
C MET A 1 8.90 2.02 -5.51
N ASN A 2 10.15 1.76 -5.85
CA ASN A 2 10.50 1.03 -7.07
C ASN A 2 10.28 -0.48 -6.88
N PRO A 3 10.11 -1.27 -7.97
CA PRO A 3 9.90 -2.72 -7.88
C PRO A 3 10.98 -3.44 -7.06
N THR A 4 12.22 -2.97 -7.14
CA THR A 4 13.35 -3.48 -6.35
C THR A 4 13.15 -3.22 -4.86
N GLU A 5 12.76 -2.01 -4.47
CA GLU A 5 12.53 -1.66 -3.06
C GLU A 5 11.36 -2.42 -2.45
N ILE A 6 10.31 -2.70 -3.24
CA ILE A 6 9.18 -3.52 -2.77
C ILE A 6 9.67 -4.93 -2.46
N LYS A 7 10.52 -5.51 -3.31
CA LYS A 7 11.10 -6.84 -3.08
C LYS A 7 11.99 -6.86 -1.86
N ASP A 8 12.81 -5.82 -1.72
CA ASP A 8 13.72 -5.66 -0.58
C ASP A 8 12.94 -5.54 0.73
N ALA A 9 11.88 -4.71 0.78
CA ALA A 9 11.03 -4.56 1.95
C ALA A 9 10.26 -5.85 2.32
N ILE A 10 9.87 -6.66 1.33
CA ILE A 10 9.28 -7.99 1.61
C ILE A 10 10.32 -8.94 2.19
N ALA A 11 11.56 -8.88 1.70
CA ALA A 11 12.68 -9.68 2.19
C ALA A 11 13.15 -9.26 3.59
N ASP A 12 13.11 -7.95 3.90
CA ASP A 12 13.40 -7.39 5.22
C ASP A 12 12.44 -7.92 6.30
N GLU A 13 11.15 -8.06 5.95
CA GLU A 13 10.15 -8.72 6.81
C GLU A 13 10.32 -10.25 6.88
N GLY A 14 11.32 -10.82 6.18
CA GLY A 14 11.62 -12.26 6.19
C GLY A 14 10.78 -13.09 5.22
N TYR A 15 10.10 -12.46 4.26
CA TYR A 15 9.25 -13.15 3.28
C TYR A 15 9.83 -13.10 1.87
N THR A 16 9.29 -13.93 0.97
CA THR A 16 9.64 -13.92 -0.45
C THR A 16 8.39 -13.77 -1.32
N LEU A 17 8.55 -13.29 -2.55
CA LEU A 17 7.43 -13.19 -3.51
C LEU A 17 6.72 -14.54 -3.73
N SER A 18 7.47 -15.64 -3.71
CA SER A 18 6.93 -16.99 -3.84
C SER A 18 6.05 -17.37 -2.66
N MET A 19 6.43 -16.98 -1.43
CA MET A 19 5.59 -17.17 -0.24
C MET A 19 4.32 -16.34 -0.32
N VAL A 20 4.40 -15.10 -0.80
CA VAL A 20 3.22 -14.25 -1.02
C VAL A 20 2.29 -14.86 -2.07
N ALA A 21 2.85 -15.36 -3.17
CA ALA A 21 2.09 -16.03 -4.22
C ALA A 21 1.37 -17.28 -3.69
N ALA A 22 2.09 -18.13 -2.95
CA ALA A 22 1.54 -19.32 -2.31
C ALA A 22 0.44 -18.98 -1.30
N ALA A 23 0.65 -17.98 -0.44
CA ALA A 23 -0.34 -17.54 0.56
C ALA A 23 -1.63 -16.99 -0.08
N LEU A 24 -1.53 -16.38 -1.26
CA LEU A 24 -2.67 -15.84 -1.99
C LEU A 24 -3.31 -16.85 -2.95
N GLY A 25 -2.69 -18.01 -3.18
CA GLY A 25 -3.13 -19.00 -4.16
C GLY A 25 -3.01 -18.50 -5.61
N VAL A 26 -2.02 -17.63 -5.89
CA VAL A 26 -1.78 -17.06 -7.23
C VAL A 26 -0.41 -17.43 -7.75
N ASN A 27 -0.18 -17.23 -9.05
CA ASN A 27 1.12 -17.49 -9.65
C ASN A 27 2.14 -16.40 -9.29
N LEU A 28 3.41 -16.78 -9.08
CA LEU A 28 4.53 -15.87 -8.85
C LEU A 28 4.64 -14.81 -9.94
N ALA A 29 4.42 -15.19 -11.20
CA ALA A 29 4.42 -14.26 -12.33
C ALA A 29 3.38 -13.14 -12.16
N THR A 30 2.20 -13.46 -11.58
CA THR A 30 1.17 -12.48 -11.29
C THR A 30 1.61 -11.51 -10.20
N VAL A 31 2.22 -12.00 -9.12
CA VAL A 31 2.75 -11.15 -8.05
C VAL A 31 3.87 -10.26 -8.57
N SER A 32 4.81 -10.83 -9.32
CA SER A 32 5.91 -10.10 -9.96
C SER A 32 5.38 -9.03 -10.93
N GLY A 33 4.34 -9.35 -11.72
CA GLY A 33 3.68 -8.39 -12.59
C GLY A 33 3.06 -7.21 -11.85
N VAL A 34 2.52 -7.43 -10.64
CA VAL A 34 2.01 -6.35 -9.80
C VAL A 34 3.13 -5.49 -9.24
N VAL A 35 4.19 -6.12 -8.73
CA VAL A 35 5.39 -5.44 -8.19
C VAL A 35 6.12 -4.62 -9.24
N CYS A 36 6.31 -5.17 -10.45
CA CYS A 36 6.97 -4.50 -11.57
C CYS A 36 6.07 -3.52 -12.32
N GLY A 37 4.80 -3.36 -11.93
CA GLY A 37 3.92 -2.39 -12.58
C GLY A 37 3.17 -2.91 -13.81
N HIS A 38 3.54 -4.06 -14.37
CA HIS A 38 2.93 -4.64 -15.58
C HIS A 38 1.46 -5.04 -15.42
N SER A 39 1.02 -5.44 -14.23
CA SER A 39 -0.36 -5.87 -13.97
C SER A 39 -0.94 -5.19 -12.73
N GLN A 40 -2.26 -4.98 -12.69
CA GLN A 40 -2.94 -4.33 -11.58
C GLN A 40 -3.83 -5.36 -10.87
N SER A 41 -3.54 -5.62 -9.59
CA SER A 41 -4.37 -6.48 -8.75
C SER A 41 -4.40 -5.93 -7.34
N ARG A 42 -5.55 -5.40 -6.97
CA ARG A 42 -5.78 -4.80 -5.65
C ARG A 42 -5.56 -5.81 -4.52
N ARG A 43 -6.04 -7.05 -4.70
CA ARG A 43 -5.86 -8.13 -3.72
C ARG A 43 -4.40 -8.41 -3.40
N ILE A 44 -3.55 -8.46 -4.43
CA ILE A 44 -2.10 -8.71 -4.28
C ILE A 44 -1.42 -7.49 -3.67
N ALA A 45 -1.73 -6.30 -4.17
CA ALA A 45 -1.14 -5.06 -3.67
C ALA A 45 -1.51 -4.77 -2.20
N GLU A 46 -2.74 -5.08 -1.77
CA GLU A 46 -3.16 -5.00 -0.37
C GLU A 46 -2.42 -6.01 0.52
N ALA A 47 -2.20 -7.23 0.04
CA ALA A 47 -1.43 -8.22 0.78
C ALA A 47 0.03 -7.80 0.97
N ILE A 48 0.67 -7.30 -0.09
CA ILE A 48 2.03 -6.77 -0.03
C ILE A 48 2.11 -5.56 0.91
N SER A 49 1.16 -4.64 0.82
CA SER A 49 1.04 -3.48 1.71
C SER A 49 0.94 -3.89 3.19
N LYS A 50 0.18 -4.95 3.50
CA LYS A 50 0.10 -5.50 4.87
C LYS A 50 1.43 -6.08 5.34
N ILE A 51 2.15 -6.80 4.48
CA ILE A 51 3.46 -7.39 4.81
C ILE A 51 4.46 -6.28 5.12
N ILE A 52 4.57 -5.28 4.24
CA ILE A 52 5.52 -4.16 4.39
C ILE A 52 5.07 -3.17 5.49
N LYS A 53 3.87 -3.34 6.06
CA LYS A 53 3.25 -2.43 7.05
C LYS A 53 3.19 -0.97 6.57
N LYS A 54 3.11 -0.79 5.25
CA LYS A 54 3.02 0.53 4.59
C LYS A 54 1.74 0.63 3.79
N PRO A 55 1.15 1.82 3.65
CA PRO A 55 -0.05 1.99 2.84
C PRO A 55 0.23 1.65 1.36
N ILE A 56 -0.75 1.06 0.69
CA ILE A 56 -0.67 0.67 -0.73
C ILE A 56 -0.21 1.82 -1.64
N ASN A 57 -0.55 3.08 -1.31
CA ASN A 57 -0.15 4.27 -2.06
C ASN A 57 1.33 4.63 -1.90
N GLU A 58 1.95 4.25 -0.77
CA GLU A 58 3.38 4.46 -0.55
C GLU A 58 4.20 3.34 -1.21
N VAL A 59 3.69 2.10 -1.12
CA VAL A 59 4.29 0.94 -1.77
C VAL A 59 4.18 1.06 -3.30
N PHE A 60 2.99 1.39 -3.82
CA PHE A 60 2.69 1.51 -5.25
C PHE A 60 2.25 2.95 -5.63
N PRO A 61 3.16 3.94 -5.63
CA PRO A 61 2.83 5.35 -5.85
C PRO A 61 2.44 5.67 -7.30
N ASP A 62 2.97 4.90 -8.26
CA ASP A 62 2.82 5.16 -9.69
C ASP A 62 1.43 4.75 -10.23
N LYS A 63 0.68 3.97 -9.45
CA LYS A 63 -0.60 3.40 -9.90
C LYS A 63 -1.77 4.25 -9.43
N SER A 64 -2.21 5.17 -10.28
CA SER A 64 -3.46 5.94 -10.12
C SER A 64 -4.71 5.09 -9.80
N ALA A 65 -4.69 3.78 -10.10
CA ALA A 65 -5.77 2.84 -9.77
C ALA A 65 -5.90 2.52 -8.27
N TYR A 66 -4.83 2.70 -7.48
CA TYR A 66 -4.87 2.57 -6.02
C TYR A 66 -5.04 3.92 -5.32
N THR A 67 -4.75 5.01 -6.06
CA THR A 67 -5.00 6.41 -5.72
C THR A 67 -6.49 6.76 -5.76
N ASN A 68 -7.36 5.88 -5.25
CA ASN A 68 -8.48 6.44 -4.54
C ASN A 68 -7.89 6.78 -3.17
N PRO A 69 -7.61 8.06 -2.85
CA PRO A 69 -7.34 8.38 -1.47
C PRO A 69 -8.50 7.76 -0.71
N ARG A 70 -8.21 7.02 0.37
CA ARG A 70 -9.10 7.17 1.50
C ARG A 70 -9.00 8.65 1.84
N VAL A 71 -9.80 9.48 1.14
CA VAL A 71 -10.37 10.68 1.72
C VAL A 71 -10.78 10.16 3.08
N LEU A 72 -10.15 10.66 4.14
CA LEU A 72 -10.56 10.39 5.51
C LEU A 72 -12.09 10.41 5.49
N ARG A 73 -12.72 9.25 5.59
CA ARG A 73 -14.17 9.10 5.38
C ARG A 73 -14.72 8.67 6.71
N GLY A 74 -15.48 9.57 7.33
CA GLY A 74 -16.03 9.41 8.67
C GLY A 74 -15.24 10.19 9.72
N GLU A 75 -14.97 9.52 10.83
CA GLU A 75 -14.45 10.08 12.10
C GLU A 75 -13.08 10.77 11.94
N GLU A 76 -12.18 10.21 11.13
CA GLU A 76 -10.81 10.71 10.99
C GLU A 76 -10.73 12.09 10.30
N ARG A 77 -11.71 12.42 9.44
CA ARG A 77 -11.80 13.78 8.84
C ARG A 77 -12.29 14.80 9.86
N LYS A 78 -13.24 14.41 10.72
CA LYS A 78 -13.72 15.27 11.81
C LYS A 78 -12.59 15.56 12.80
N GLN A 79 -11.79 14.55 13.14
CA GLN A 79 -10.63 14.71 14.02
C GLN A 79 -9.56 15.61 13.40
N GLY A 80 -9.22 15.41 12.12
CA GLY A 80 -8.29 16.30 11.41
C GLY A 80 -8.77 17.75 11.31
N ILE A 81 -10.08 17.97 11.06
CA ILE A 81 -10.67 19.33 11.04
C ILE A 81 -10.68 19.94 12.43
N ALA A 82 -11.04 19.20 13.48
CA ALA A 82 -11.07 19.69 14.85
C ALA A 82 -9.67 20.10 15.35
N GLN A 83 -8.65 19.29 15.06
CA GLN A 83 -7.26 19.64 15.40
C GLN A 83 -6.78 20.91 14.66
N LEU A 84 -7.14 21.06 13.38
CA LEU A 84 -6.79 22.24 12.60
C LEU A 84 -7.50 23.51 13.13
N GLN A 85 -8.78 23.39 13.50
CA GLN A 85 -9.54 24.50 14.09
C GLN A 85 -8.97 24.94 15.43
N GLN A 86 -8.54 24.01 16.29
CA GLN A 86 -7.89 24.35 17.57
C GLN A 86 -6.56 25.07 17.37
N LEU A 87 -5.76 24.65 16.38
CA LEU A 87 -4.49 25.32 16.05
C LEU A 87 -4.72 26.73 15.49
N LEU A 88 -5.71 26.91 14.62
CA LEU A 88 -6.01 28.21 14.00
C LEU A 88 -6.73 29.19 14.94
N ALA A 89 -7.50 28.70 15.91
CA ALA A 89 -8.15 29.51 16.93
C ALA A 89 -7.21 29.90 18.08
N ALA A 90 -6.02 29.30 18.16
CA ALA A 90 -4.99 29.61 19.16
C ALA A 90 -4.04 30.75 18.70
N SER A 91 -4.46 31.60 17.76
CA SER A 91 -3.76 32.82 17.33
C SER A 91 -4.66 34.05 17.43
#